data_AF-Q2RAI6-F1
#
_entry.id   AF-Q2RAI6-F1
#
_cell.length_a   1.000
_cell.length_b   1.000
_cell.length_c   1.000
_cell.angle_alpha   90.00
_cell.angle_beta   90.00
_cell.angle_gamma   90.00
#
_symmetry.space_group_name_H-M   'P 1'
#
loop_
_entity.id
_entity.type
_entity.pdbx_description
1 polymer ?
#
loop_
_entity_poly.entity_id
_entity_poly.type
_entity_poly.pdbx_seq_one_letter_code
_entity_poly.pdbx_strand_id
1 'polypeptide(L)'
;MKGRRGMELSTGSGRRTRPTSALMGTTQCGSSGTAHRTAGRGSWHMRARLGTEYFRILLQSNCGASVLDFTPQAGGGPPAVCLNRLNQTPNSPVASGSSAGRKTSKRIILACQGATQNSAEIGVSGMGYAPLNMLGIIQSQKTAELLLDQKVNGILCSPQVAAFDTATTICEVQEAADCLGADCVPRYVEMKKLLELEIDDAFQTKQKSFGEIAQSGWLGSMEYKTLEGLWNQSKAAWQALLNELQDDTSERILVVVGHPGINLALICRCLDLTMDYMSSFHLDDGSISVIDFPDGPKGRGVVRCTNYTAHLGRWSIPITRTMETDEEF
;
A
#
# COMPACT_ATOMS: atom_id res chain seq x y z
N MET A 1 64.64 5.74 38.29
CA MET A 1 65.16 6.88 39.07
C MET A 1 64.82 8.18 38.34
N LYS A 2 64.42 9.19 39.12
CA LYS A 2 64.13 10.63 38.88
C LYS A 2 64.53 11.24 37.51
N GLY A 3 63.82 12.23 36.96
CA GLY A 3 62.88 13.14 37.60
C GLY A 3 62.13 14.12 36.68
N ARG A 4 61.21 14.86 37.32
CA ARG A 4 60.31 15.91 36.81
C ARG A 4 61.01 17.28 36.64
N ARG A 5 60.46 18.10 35.72
CA ARG A 5 60.12 19.55 35.79
C ARG A 5 59.74 19.99 34.35
N GLY A 6 58.76 20.83 34.03
CA GLY A 6 57.80 21.67 34.75
C GLY A 6 56.81 22.29 33.73
N MET A 7 55.67 22.79 34.21
CA MET A 7 54.57 23.43 33.47
C MET A 7 54.98 24.72 32.76
N GLU A 8 54.30 25.07 31.66
CA GLU A 8 53.70 26.41 31.51
C GLU A 8 52.48 26.39 30.58
N LEU A 9 51.41 27.01 31.06
CA LEU A 9 50.13 27.24 30.40
C LEU A 9 50.21 28.54 29.60
N SER A 10 49.65 28.58 28.38
CA SER A 10 49.21 29.84 27.79
C SER A 10 47.80 29.73 27.23
N THR A 11 46.98 30.70 27.64
CA THR A 11 45.56 30.85 27.38
C THR A 11 45.33 31.65 26.10
N GLY A 12 44.64 31.07 25.12
CA GLY A 12 44.20 31.75 23.90
C GLY A 12 42.67 31.77 23.80
N SER A 13 42.07 32.93 24.05
CA SER A 13 40.64 33.21 23.91
C SER A 13 40.22 33.30 22.43
N GLY A 14 39.27 32.47 21.99
CA GLY A 14 38.68 32.55 20.65
C GLY A 14 37.16 32.42 20.71
N ARG A 15 36.46 33.53 20.42
CA ARG A 15 35.00 33.67 20.44
C ARG A 15 34.30 32.67 19.51
N ARG A 16 33.23 32.03 20.01
CA ARG A 16 32.26 31.27 19.21
C ARG A 16 31.40 32.22 18.38
N THR A 17 31.52 32.16 17.06
CA THR A 17 30.58 32.74 16.10
C THR A 17 29.63 31.65 15.59
N ARG A 18 28.32 31.86 15.79
CA ARG A 18 27.24 31.04 15.19
C ARG A 18 27.19 31.31 13.69
N PRO A 19 26.99 30.31 12.81
CA PRO A 19 26.65 30.58 11.43
C PRO A 19 25.13 30.79 11.29
N THR A 20 24.76 32.00 10.88
CA THR A 20 23.46 32.38 10.31
C THR A 20 23.28 31.72 8.95
N SER A 21 22.16 31.01 8.76
CA SER A 21 21.73 30.45 7.48
C SER A 21 21.24 31.56 6.55
N ALA A 22 21.94 31.78 5.43
CA ALA A 22 21.41 32.52 4.29
C ALA A 22 20.95 31.51 3.23
N LEU A 23 19.63 31.43 3.01
CA LEU A 23 19.06 30.80 1.82
C LEU A 23 19.41 31.69 0.61
N MET A 24 20.16 31.15 -0.34
CA MET A 24 20.09 31.59 -1.73
C MET A 24 19.41 30.50 -2.53
N GLY A 25 18.25 30.84 -3.10
CA GLY A 25 17.53 29.99 -4.02
C GLY A 25 18.19 30.03 -5.39
N THR A 26 18.41 28.85 -5.96
CA THR A 26 18.58 28.67 -7.40
C THR A 26 17.54 27.66 -7.86
N THR A 27 16.58 28.18 -8.62
CA THR A 27 15.65 27.46 -9.47
C THR A 27 16.40 26.51 -10.40
N GLN A 28 16.11 25.21 -10.29
CA GLN A 28 16.23 24.30 -11.41
C GLN A 28 15.14 23.22 -11.32
N CYS A 29 14.42 23.12 -12.43
CA CYS A 29 13.33 22.20 -12.71
C CYS A 29 13.83 20.75 -12.69
N GLY A 30 13.03 19.85 -12.13
CA GLY A 30 13.24 18.39 -12.22
C GLY A 30 14.06 17.81 -11.08
N SER A 31 13.41 17.34 -10.01
CA SER A 31 14.04 16.40 -9.09
C SER A 31 13.01 15.59 -8.30
N SER A 32 12.95 14.29 -8.59
CA SER A 32 12.43 13.26 -7.68
C SER A 32 13.18 13.36 -6.34
N GLY A 33 12.52 13.86 -5.30
CA GLY A 33 13.14 14.08 -4.00
C GLY A 33 13.11 12.84 -3.12
N THR A 34 14.26 12.25 -2.84
CA THR A 34 14.45 11.24 -1.78
C THR A 34 14.77 11.95 -0.45
N ALA A 35 13.95 11.78 0.59
CA ALA A 35 14.11 12.46 1.88
C ALA A 35 14.74 11.53 2.94
N HIS A 36 15.88 11.91 3.54
CA HIS A 36 16.53 11.15 4.61
C HIS A 36 16.43 11.77 6.03
N ARG A 37 16.17 10.84 6.96
CA ARG A 37 16.35 10.72 8.43
C ARG A 37 15.69 11.67 9.44
N THR A 38 15.59 12.98 9.25
CA THR A 38 14.99 13.86 10.30
C THR A 38 13.94 14.81 9.75
N ALA A 39 14.06 15.21 8.47
CA ALA A 39 13.04 15.97 7.77
C ALA A 39 11.89 15.08 7.25
N GLY A 40 12.15 13.82 6.91
CA GLY A 40 11.14 12.93 6.30
C GLY A 40 9.95 12.62 7.21
N ARG A 41 10.21 12.37 8.49
CA ARG A 41 9.22 11.97 9.51
C ARG A 41 8.06 12.98 9.66
N GLY A 42 8.35 14.28 9.57
CA GLY A 42 7.33 15.34 9.59
C GLY A 42 6.92 15.87 8.21
N SER A 43 7.77 15.74 7.19
CA SER A 43 7.56 16.41 5.90
C SER A 43 6.52 15.75 5.01
N TRP A 44 6.22 14.45 5.15
CA TRP A 44 5.26 13.79 4.26
C TRP A 44 3.80 13.95 4.73
N HIS A 45 3.53 13.91 6.04
CA HIS A 45 2.23 14.23 6.64
C HIS A 45 1.74 15.60 6.14
N MET A 46 2.64 16.58 6.21
CA MET A 46 2.40 17.94 5.76
C MET A 46 2.16 18.06 4.24
N ARG A 47 2.78 17.18 3.43
CA ARG A 47 2.63 17.17 1.96
C ARG A 47 1.41 16.37 1.48
N ALA A 48 1.04 15.31 2.19
CA ALA A 48 -0.19 14.54 1.97
C ALA A 48 -1.42 15.15 2.67
N ARG A 49 -1.26 16.31 3.33
CA ARG A 49 -2.29 17.00 4.15
C ARG A 49 -2.89 16.15 5.28
N LEU A 50 -2.20 15.10 5.69
CA LEU A 50 -2.56 14.31 6.87
C LEU A 50 -1.97 15.00 8.10
N GLY A 51 -2.76 15.19 9.16
CA GLY A 51 -2.29 15.84 10.37
C GLY A 51 -1.21 15.04 11.11
N THR A 52 -0.60 15.65 12.13
CA THR A 52 0.48 15.02 12.92
C THR A 52 0.03 13.78 13.69
N GLU A 53 -1.28 13.59 13.87
CA GLU A 53 -1.91 12.42 14.50
C GLU A 53 -1.66 11.12 13.76
N TYR A 54 -1.29 11.15 12.48
CA TYR A 54 -0.99 9.96 11.68
C TYR A 54 0.45 9.43 11.82
N PHE A 55 1.29 10.14 12.58
CA PHE A 55 2.74 9.90 12.72
C PHE A 55 3.13 8.52 13.24
N ARG A 56 2.18 7.77 13.81
CA ARG A 56 2.41 6.42 14.36
C ARG A 56 1.53 5.34 13.72
N ILE A 57 0.75 5.71 12.71
CA ILE A 57 -0.24 4.83 12.07
C ILE A 57 0.24 4.46 10.67
N LEU A 58 0.75 5.45 9.93
CA LEU A 58 1.45 5.25 8.66
C LEU A 58 2.95 5.24 8.98
N LEU A 59 3.50 4.05 9.16
CA LEU A 59 4.92 3.94 9.46
C LEU A 59 5.72 4.29 8.21
N GLN A 60 6.88 4.94 8.38
CA GLN A 60 7.85 5.10 7.32
C GLN A 60 9.08 4.26 7.66
N SER A 61 9.40 3.30 6.80
CA SER A 61 10.56 2.42 6.97
C SER A 61 11.86 3.18 6.67
N ASN A 62 12.92 2.91 7.44
CA ASN A 62 14.21 3.63 7.34
C ASN A 62 14.93 3.44 5.98
N CYS A 63 14.48 2.46 5.17
CA CYS A 63 14.99 2.18 3.83
C CYS A 63 13.84 1.99 2.81
N GLY A 64 12.62 2.40 3.17
CA GLY A 64 11.47 2.32 2.29
C GLY A 64 11.45 3.48 1.30
N ALA A 65 11.38 3.18 0.01
CA ALA A 65 11.04 4.18 -0.99
C ALA A 65 9.52 4.40 -0.99
N SER A 66 9.10 5.67 -1.01
CA SER A 66 7.70 6.05 -1.15
C SER A 66 7.54 6.96 -2.36
N VAL A 67 6.43 6.82 -3.06
CA VAL A 67 6.12 7.57 -4.28
C VAL A 67 4.87 8.40 -4.04
N LEU A 68 5.01 9.70 -4.28
CA LEU A 68 3.93 10.69 -4.23
C LEU A 68 3.77 11.27 -5.63
N ASP A 69 2.57 11.14 -6.17
CA ASP A 69 2.21 11.73 -7.45
C ASP A 69 1.61 13.12 -7.21
N PHE A 70 2.05 14.09 -8.00
CA PHE A 70 1.60 15.48 -7.92
C PHE A 70 0.91 15.85 -9.23
N THR A 71 -0.40 16.07 -9.17
CA THR A 71 -1.18 16.48 -10.33
C THR A 71 -1.49 17.98 -10.24
N PRO A 72 -1.01 18.80 -11.20
CA PRO A 72 -1.34 20.22 -11.25
C PRO A 72 -2.85 20.44 -11.34
N GLN A 73 -3.36 21.44 -10.64
CA GLN A 73 -4.78 21.83 -10.72
C GLN A 73 -4.95 23.01 -11.68
N ALA A 74 -5.93 22.94 -12.58
CA ALA A 74 -6.18 23.96 -13.61
C ALA A 74 -6.41 25.38 -13.03
N GLY A 75 -6.86 25.48 -11.77
CA GLY A 75 -7.11 26.76 -11.08
C GLY A 75 -5.88 27.42 -10.44
N GLY A 76 -4.66 26.93 -10.68
CA GLY A 76 -3.44 27.48 -10.07
C GLY A 76 -3.30 27.24 -8.56
N GLY A 77 -4.17 26.39 -8.00
CA GLY A 77 -4.09 25.92 -6.63
C GLY A 77 -2.93 24.95 -6.40
N PRO A 78 -2.63 24.61 -5.13
CA PRO A 78 -1.65 23.57 -4.82
C PRO A 78 -2.02 22.25 -5.53
N PRO A 79 -1.02 21.49 -6.02
CA PRO A 79 -1.29 20.25 -6.74
C PRO A 79 -2.06 19.25 -5.87
N ALA A 80 -2.89 18.44 -6.51
CA ALA A 80 -3.44 17.25 -5.87
C ALA A 80 -2.28 16.28 -5.60
N VAL A 81 -2.29 15.65 -4.42
CA VAL A 81 -1.23 14.74 -3.99
C VAL A 81 -1.83 13.36 -3.78
N CYS A 82 -1.28 12.36 -4.46
CA CYS A 82 -1.65 10.97 -4.30
C CYS A 82 -0.47 10.17 -3.75
N LEU A 83 -0.69 9.39 -2.68
CA LEU A 83 0.26 8.40 -2.19
C LEU A 83 0.17 7.14 -3.04
N ASN A 84 1.05 7.08 -4.04
CA ASN A 84 1.12 5.94 -4.95
C ASN A 84 1.68 4.71 -4.24
N ARG A 85 2.82 4.86 -3.56
CA ARG A 85 3.51 3.76 -2.88
C ARG A 85 4.03 4.21 -1.53
N LEU A 86 3.83 3.40 -0.49
CA LEU A 86 4.42 3.62 0.83
C LEU A 86 5.29 2.44 1.22
N ASN A 87 6.56 2.71 1.56
CA ASN A 87 7.52 1.71 2.06
C ASN A 87 7.79 0.54 1.11
N GLN A 88 8.19 0.84 -0.13
CA GLN A 88 8.86 -0.14 -0.99
C GLN A 88 10.24 -0.43 -0.40
N THR A 89 10.38 -1.54 0.31
CA THR A 89 11.63 -2.00 0.91
C THR A 89 12.18 -3.20 0.16
N PRO A 90 13.52 -3.40 0.10
CA PRO A 90 14.10 -4.63 -0.43
C PRO A 90 13.70 -5.87 0.39
N ASN A 91 13.51 -5.70 1.70
CA ASN A 91 12.99 -6.76 2.56
C ASN A 91 11.48 -6.88 2.38
N SER A 92 10.99 -8.12 2.41
CA SER A 92 9.57 -8.45 2.36
C SER A 92 8.78 -7.65 3.42
N PRO A 93 7.74 -6.89 3.04
CA PRO A 93 6.95 -6.11 3.98
C PRO A 93 6.13 -7.01 4.89
N VAL A 94 5.92 -8.26 4.48
CA VAL A 94 5.24 -9.26 5.27
C VAL A 94 6.20 -9.99 6.22
N ALA A 95 7.52 -9.77 6.16
CA ALA A 95 8.46 -10.44 7.05
C ALA A 95 8.09 -10.28 8.53
N SER A 96 8.36 -11.35 9.29
CA SER A 96 8.22 -11.38 10.75
C SER A 96 9.10 -10.29 11.36
N GLY A 97 8.44 -9.30 11.95
CA GLY A 97 9.10 -8.06 12.32
C GLY A 97 8.19 -7.17 13.11
N SER A 98 8.83 -6.33 13.91
CA SER A 98 8.15 -5.38 14.77
C SER A 98 7.61 -4.19 13.97
N SER A 99 6.35 -3.83 14.19
CA SER A 99 5.76 -2.58 13.69
C SER A 99 5.88 -1.51 14.75
N ALA A 100 6.57 -0.41 14.41
CA ALA A 100 6.84 0.69 15.34
C ALA A 100 7.58 0.29 16.64
N GLY A 101 8.37 -0.78 16.62
CA GLY A 101 9.04 -1.28 17.82
C GLY A 101 8.20 -2.22 18.71
N ARG A 102 6.96 -2.55 18.29
CA ARG A 102 6.10 -3.56 18.94
C ARG A 102 5.98 -4.83 18.10
N LYS A 103 6.00 -6.02 18.72
CA LYS A 103 5.68 -7.27 18.03
C LYS A 103 4.20 -7.24 17.66
N THR A 104 3.88 -7.62 16.42
CA THR A 104 2.49 -7.77 15.98
C THR A 104 2.15 -9.24 15.94
N SER A 105 1.01 -9.61 16.49
CA SER A 105 0.53 -10.98 16.49
C SER A 105 -0.73 -11.15 15.64
N LYS A 106 -1.35 -10.05 15.19
CA LYS A 106 -2.52 -10.06 14.31
C LYS A 106 -2.24 -9.17 13.10
N ARG A 107 -2.52 -9.65 11.89
CA ARG A 107 -2.24 -8.94 10.64
C ARG A 107 -3.31 -9.17 9.60
N ILE A 108 -3.61 -8.12 8.84
CA ILE A 108 -4.34 -8.19 7.57
C ILE A 108 -3.37 -7.83 6.44
N ILE A 109 -3.32 -8.67 5.41
CA ILE A 109 -2.63 -8.41 4.15
C ILE A 109 -3.71 -8.22 3.09
N LEU A 110 -3.91 -6.99 2.63
CA LEU A 110 -4.81 -6.69 1.53
C LEU A 110 -4.07 -6.96 0.21
N ALA A 111 -4.48 -7.97 -0.54
CA ALA A 111 -3.99 -8.26 -1.87
C ALA A 111 -4.99 -7.76 -2.92
N CYS A 112 -4.50 -6.98 -3.87
CA CYS A 112 -5.28 -6.63 -5.04
C CYS A 112 -5.30 -7.82 -6.00
N GLN A 113 -6.46 -8.09 -6.60
CA GLN A 113 -6.56 -9.08 -7.69
C GLN A 113 -5.57 -8.78 -8.82
N GLY A 114 -5.18 -9.81 -9.57
CA GLY A 114 -4.37 -9.62 -10.77
C GLY A 114 -5.12 -8.90 -11.89
N ALA A 115 -4.35 -8.42 -12.88
CA ALA A 115 -4.89 -7.73 -14.05
C ALA A 115 -5.91 -8.60 -14.81
N THR A 116 -7.02 -8.00 -15.19
CA THR A 116 -8.12 -8.67 -15.89
C THR A 116 -8.10 -8.42 -17.39
N GLN A 117 -8.71 -9.31 -18.16
CA GLN A 117 -8.84 -9.12 -19.61
C GLN A 117 -9.81 -7.96 -19.91
N ASN A 118 -9.55 -7.20 -20.99
CA ASN A 118 -10.38 -6.05 -21.31
C ASN A 118 -11.72 -6.50 -21.88
N SER A 119 -12.83 -6.03 -21.32
CA SER A 119 -14.19 -6.41 -21.72
C SER A 119 -14.49 -6.12 -23.20
N ALA A 120 -13.79 -5.15 -23.79
CA ALA A 120 -13.91 -4.79 -25.20
C ALA A 120 -13.33 -5.86 -26.16
N GLU A 121 -12.30 -6.62 -25.76
CA GLU A 121 -11.67 -7.64 -26.61
C GLU A 121 -12.47 -8.94 -26.67
N ILE A 122 -13.29 -9.21 -25.65
CA ILE A 122 -14.03 -10.48 -25.51
C ILE A 122 -15.40 -10.39 -26.22
N GLY A 123 -15.83 -9.21 -26.68
CA GLY A 123 -17.18 -9.00 -27.21
C GLY A 123 -18.29 -9.29 -26.19
N VAL A 124 -17.92 -9.50 -24.92
CA VAL A 124 -18.82 -9.78 -23.82
C VAL A 124 -18.98 -8.47 -23.05
N SER A 125 -20.16 -7.87 -23.18
CA SER A 125 -20.66 -6.84 -22.26
C SER A 125 -20.87 -7.47 -20.88
N GLY A 126 -19.78 -7.74 -20.15
CA GLY A 126 -19.79 -8.58 -18.96
C GLY A 126 -19.38 -7.83 -17.70
N MET A 127 -20.36 -7.17 -17.10
CA MET A 127 -20.59 -7.08 -15.64
C MET A 127 -19.65 -7.98 -14.81
N GLY A 128 -18.63 -7.45 -14.10
CA GLY A 128 -18.00 -8.05 -12.92
C GLY A 128 -17.26 -9.40 -12.99
N TYR A 129 -17.33 -10.11 -14.11
CA TYR A 129 -16.85 -11.50 -14.26
C TYR A 129 -15.61 -11.64 -15.16
N ALA A 130 -14.87 -10.54 -15.42
CA ALA A 130 -13.69 -10.60 -16.26
C ALA A 130 -12.61 -11.51 -15.62
N PRO A 131 -12.15 -12.56 -16.32
CA PRO A 131 -11.10 -13.44 -15.81
C PRO A 131 -9.73 -12.73 -15.81
N LEU A 132 -8.78 -13.31 -15.09
CA LEU A 132 -7.38 -12.87 -15.16
C LEU A 132 -6.85 -13.00 -16.59
N ASN A 133 -6.12 -11.99 -17.05
CA ASN A 133 -5.31 -12.11 -18.26
C ASN A 133 -3.94 -12.75 -17.92
N MET A 134 -3.08 -12.97 -18.91
CA MET A 134 -1.76 -13.58 -18.68
C MET A 134 -0.90 -12.81 -17.69
N LEU A 135 -0.96 -11.47 -17.68
CA LEU A 135 -0.28 -10.65 -16.69
C LEU A 135 -0.87 -10.88 -15.29
N GLY A 136 -2.20 -10.94 -15.16
CA GLY A 136 -2.89 -11.20 -13.90
C GLY A 136 -2.55 -12.56 -13.29
N ILE A 137 -2.42 -13.59 -14.12
CA ILE A 137 -1.98 -14.93 -13.69
C ILE A 137 -0.54 -14.87 -13.12
N ILE A 138 0.36 -14.15 -13.78
CA ILE A 138 1.74 -14.01 -13.29
C ILE A 138 1.77 -13.19 -11.99
N GLN A 139 0.95 -12.15 -11.90
CA GLN A 139 0.83 -11.32 -10.70
C GLN A 139 0.28 -12.09 -9.51
N SER A 140 -0.72 -12.97 -9.71
CA SER A 140 -1.26 -13.81 -8.63
C SER A 140 -0.20 -14.79 -8.12
N GLN A 141 0.54 -15.43 -9.03
CA GLN A 141 1.65 -16.33 -8.67
C GLN A 141 2.76 -15.60 -7.90
N LYS A 142 3.16 -14.40 -8.34
CA LYS A 142 4.17 -13.59 -7.64
C LYS A 142 3.71 -13.15 -6.25
N THR A 143 2.42 -12.82 -6.11
CA THR A 143 1.83 -12.50 -4.82
C THR A 143 1.81 -13.71 -3.90
N ALA A 144 1.46 -14.89 -4.43
CA ALA A 144 1.49 -16.15 -3.71
C ALA A 144 2.91 -16.51 -3.23
N GLU A 145 3.92 -16.35 -4.11
CA GLU A 145 5.34 -16.53 -3.80
C GLU A 145 5.79 -15.63 -2.65
N LEU A 146 5.46 -14.33 -2.70
CA LEU A 146 5.79 -13.38 -1.62
C LEU A 146 5.19 -13.81 -0.27
N LEU A 147 3.99 -14.39 -0.28
CA LEU A 147 3.28 -14.77 0.94
C LEU A 147 3.80 -16.08 1.55
N LEU A 148 4.63 -16.87 0.85
CA LEU A 148 5.24 -18.08 1.41
C LEU A 148 6.06 -17.80 2.68
N ASP A 149 6.62 -16.59 2.79
CA ASP A 149 7.33 -16.09 3.96
C ASP A 149 6.47 -16.08 5.24
N GLN A 150 5.15 -16.19 5.12
CA GLN A 150 4.19 -16.10 6.22
C GLN A 150 3.30 -17.32 6.29
N LYS A 151 3.02 -17.80 7.51
CA LYS A 151 2.01 -18.84 7.74
C LYS A 151 0.62 -18.19 7.73
N VAL A 152 0.00 -18.16 6.55
CA VAL A 152 -1.35 -17.59 6.37
C VAL A 152 -2.36 -18.49 7.08
N ASN A 153 -3.22 -17.91 7.93
CA ASN A 153 -4.24 -18.65 8.68
C ASN A 153 -5.55 -18.75 7.90
N GLY A 154 -5.87 -17.75 7.09
CA GLY A 154 -7.08 -17.74 6.30
C GLY A 154 -7.05 -16.68 5.20
N ILE A 155 -7.85 -16.93 4.17
CA ILE A 155 -8.04 -16.07 3.01
C ILE A 155 -9.51 -15.67 2.93
N LEU A 156 -9.78 -14.38 2.93
CA LEU A 156 -11.10 -13.82 2.65
C LEU A 156 -11.06 -13.19 1.26
N CYS A 157 -11.98 -13.54 0.38
CA CYS A 157 -11.94 -13.07 -1.00
C CYS A 157 -13.28 -12.51 -1.47
N SER A 158 -13.20 -11.52 -2.36
CA SER A 158 -14.35 -11.08 -3.16
C SER A 158 -14.89 -12.25 -4.00
N PRO A 159 -16.22 -12.36 -4.19
CA PRO A 159 -16.81 -13.40 -5.05
C PRO A 159 -16.48 -13.24 -6.53
N GLN A 160 -15.90 -12.10 -6.94
CA GLN A 160 -15.52 -11.83 -8.33
C GLN A 160 -14.43 -12.77 -8.84
N VAL A 161 -14.52 -13.16 -10.11
CA VAL A 161 -13.70 -14.22 -10.71
C VAL A 161 -12.20 -13.96 -10.52
N ALA A 162 -11.71 -12.79 -10.92
CA ALA A 162 -10.29 -12.47 -10.82
C ALA A 162 -9.75 -12.46 -9.38
N ALA A 163 -10.54 -11.96 -8.43
CA ALA A 163 -10.19 -12.00 -7.01
C ALA A 163 -10.20 -13.44 -6.46
N PHE A 164 -11.19 -14.23 -6.84
CA PHE A 164 -11.31 -15.63 -6.44
C PHE A 164 -10.16 -16.48 -7.01
N ASP A 165 -9.81 -16.31 -8.28
CA ASP A 165 -8.69 -17.01 -8.93
C ASP A 165 -7.34 -16.61 -8.31
N THR A 166 -7.17 -15.32 -8.01
CA THR A 166 -5.99 -14.81 -7.29
C THR A 166 -5.88 -15.45 -5.91
N ALA A 167 -6.99 -15.50 -5.17
CA ALA A 167 -7.04 -16.11 -3.84
C ALA A 167 -6.78 -17.62 -3.87
N THR A 168 -7.32 -18.31 -4.87
CA THR A 168 -7.08 -19.75 -5.10
C THR A 168 -5.60 -20.02 -5.36
N THR A 169 -4.96 -19.21 -6.22
CA THR A 169 -3.52 -19.30 -6.47
C THR A 169 -2.71 -19.14 -5.17
N ILE A 170 -3.07 -18.18 -4.32
CA ILE A 170 -2.40 -17.98 -3.02
C ILE A 170 -2.61 -19.20 -2.11
N CYS A 171 -3.83 -19.74 -2.05
CA CYS A 171 -4.16 -20.90 -1.25
C CYS A 171 -3.33 -22.13 -1.64
N GLU A 172 -3.33 -22.49 -2.92
CA GLU A 172 -2.61 -23.66 -3.46
C GLU A 172 -1.10 -23.59 -3.16
N VAL A 173 -0.51 -22.40 -3.32
CA VAL A 173 0.92 -22.19 -3.03
C VAL A 173 1.21 -22.28 -1.53
N GLN A 174 0.32 -21.78 -0.67
CA GLN A 174 0.45 -21.95 0.79
C GLN A 174 0.36 -23.41 1.20
N GLU A 175 -0.58 -24.17 0.63
CA GLU A 175 -0.75 -25.59 0.90
C GLU A 175 0.46 -26.42 0.44
N ALA A 176 1.11 -26.00 -0.64
CA ALA A 176 2.34 -26.59 -1.16
C ALA A 176 3.63 -26.08 -0.51
N ALA A 177 3.57 -25.34 0.61
CA ALA A 177 4.75 -24.71 1.21
C ALA A 177 5.87 -25.70 1.58
N ASP A 178 5.55 -26.95 1.91
CA ASP A 178 6.52 -28.00 2.19
C ASP A 178 7.25 -28.48 0.92
N CYS A 179 6.50 -28.71 -0.16
CA CYS A 179 7.04 -29.09 -1.47
C CYS A 179 7.96 -28.01 -2.03
N LEU A 180 7.68 -26.74 -1.72
CA LEU A 180 8.46 -25.57 -2.13
C LEU A 180 9.64 -25.27 -1.19
N GLY A 181 9.82 -26.03 -0.11
CA GLY A 181 10.89 -25.83 0.87
C GLY A 181 10.73 -24.58 1.75
N ALA A 182 9.53 -23.98 1.76
CA ALA A 182 9.19 -22.82 2.59
C ALA A 182 8.72 -23.22 4.01
N ASP A 183 8.32 -24.46 4.22
CA ASP A 183 7.98 -25.04 5.52
C ASP A 183 8.36 -26.52 5.57
N CYS A 184 8.26 -27.14 6.74
CA CYS A 184 8.47 -28.59 6.88
C CYS A 184 7.17 -29.40 6.82
N VAL A 185 6.02 -28.73 6.80
CA VAL A 185 4.67 -29.33 6.76
C VAL A 185 3.75 -28.54 5.83
N PRO A 186 2.78 -29.20 5.17
CA PRO A 186 1.72 -28.51 4.45
C PRO A 186 0.98 -27.54 5.38
N ARG A 187 0.60 -26.39 4.85
CA ARG A 187 -0.23 -25.41 5.59
C ARG A 187 -1.68 -25.66 5.24
N TYR A 188 -2.58 -25.64 6.22
CA TYR A 188 -4.01 -25.62 5.95
C TYR A 188 -4.48 -24.17 5.99
N VAL A 189 -5.10 -23.71 4.90
CA VAL A 189 -5.58 -22.33 4.77
C VAL A 189 -7.08 -22.33 4.55
N GLU A 190 -7.82 -21.78 5.51
CA GLU A 190 -9.27 -21.63 5.35
C GLU A 190 -9.58 -20.50 4.34
N MET A 191 -10.34 -20.80 3.29
CA MET A 191 -10.75 -19.83 2.29
C MET A 191 -12.26 -19.55 2.39
N LYS A 192 -12.64 -18.27 2.53
CA LYS A 192 -14.05 -17.84 2.56
C LYS A 192 -14.31 -16.73 1.54
N LYS A 193 -15.50 -16.74 0.95
CA LYS A 193 -16.01 -15.63 0.15
C LYS A 193 -16.71 -14.62 1.06
N LEU A 194 -16.45 -13.34 0.84
CA LEU A 194 -17.07 -12.24 1.58
C LEU A 194 -17.74 -11.29 0.57
N LEU A 195 -19.08 -11.26 0.57
CA LEU A 195 -19.87 -10.47 -0.39
C LEU A 195 -19.60 -8.98 -0.26
N GLU A 196 -19.27 -8.52 0.95
CA GLU A 196 -18.92 -7.13 1.25
C GLU A 196 -17.58 -6.70 0.60
N LEU A 197 -16.84 -7.61 -0.04
CA LEU A 197 -15.67 -7.29 -0.87
C LEU A 197 -15.98 -7.19 -2.37
N GLU A 198 -17.22 -7.46 -2.78
CA GLU A 198 -17.64 -7.32 -4.18
C GLU A 198 -17.70 -5.85 -4.59
N ILE A 199 -17.35 -5.51 -5.83
CA ILE A 199 -17.48 -4.14 -6.30
C ILE A 199 -18.51 -4.09 -7.41
N ASP A 200 -19.44 -3.14 -7.31
CA ASP A 200 -20.42 -2.87 -8.35
C ASP A 200 -19.73 -2.59 -9.70
N ASP A 201 -20.25 -3.21 -10.76
CA ASP A 201 -19.74 -3.09 -12.14
C ASP A 201 -19.67 -1.64 -12.64
N ALA A 202 -20.58 -0.80 -12.15
CA ALA A 202 -20.60 0.63 -12.45
C ALA A 202 -19.38 1.35 -11.86
N PHE A 203 -18.84 0.86 -10.74
CA PHE A 203 -17.59 1.36 -10.17
C PHE A 203 -16.38 0.88 -10.97
N GLN A 204 -16.33 -0.41 -11.34
CA GLN A 204 -15.18 -0.98 -12.08
C GLN A 204 -14.95 -0.29 -13.42
N THR A 205 -16.03 -0.11 -14.20
CA THR A 205 -15.97 0.54 -15.52
C THR A 205 -15.40 1.96 -15.40
N LYS A 206 -15.74 2.67 -14.32
CA LYS A 206 -15.31 4.04 -14.08
C LYS A 206 -13.94 4.15 -13.42
N GLN A 207 -13.48 3.16 -12.66
CA GLN A 207 -12.13 3.20 -12.09
C GLN A 207 -11.06 3.14 -13.18
N LYS A 208 -11.28 2.37 -14.25
CA LYS A 208 -10.40 2.38 -15.43
C LYS A 208 -10.23 3.80 -16.00
N SER A 209 -11.33 4.56 -16.05
CA SER A 209 -11.28 5.98 -16.40
C SER A 209 -10.75 6.87 -15.27
N PHE A 210 -10.86 6.49 -13.99
CA PHE A 210 -10.38 7.27 -12.84
C PHE A 210 -8.85 7.45 -12.84
N GLY A 211 -8.11 6.43 -13.29
CA GLY A 211 -6.67 6.53 -13.55
C GLY A 211 -6.30 7.59 -14.60
N GLU A 212 -7.25 7.96 -15.46
CA GLU A 212 -7.12 9.02 -16.48
C GLU A 212 -7.80 10.34 -16.04
N ILE A 213 -8.87 10.26 -15.24
CA ILE A 213 -9.72 11.37 -14.74
C ILE A 213 -9.13 12.06 -13.50
N ALA A 214 -8.13 11.48 -12.82
CA ALA A 214 -7.35 12.21 -11.81
C ALA A 214 -6.73 13.52 -12.36
N GLN A 215 -6.75 13.73 -13.68
CA GLN A 215 -6.33 14.95 -14.37
C GLN A 215 -7.41 16.05 -14.48
N SER A 216 -8.71 15.78 -14.26
CA SER A 216 -9.77 16.77 -14.59
C SER A 216 -10.53 17.39 -13.42
N GLY A 217 -10.26 16.98 -12.17
CA GLY A 217 -10.70 17.74 -10.99
C GLY A 217 -12.21 17.96 -10.84
N TRP A 218 -13.05 17.16 -11.52
CA TRP A 218 -14.50 17.29 -11.43
C TRP A 218 -15.12 15.93 -11.13
N LEU A 219 -15.16 15.58 -9.83
CA LEU A 219 -15.90 14.43 -9.35
C LEU A 219 -17.39 14.70 -9.57
N GLY A 220 -18.00 14.09 -10.57
CA GLY A 220 -19.40 14.28 -10.92
C GLY A 220 -20.32 13.73 -9.81
N SER A 221 -21.50 14.35 -9.60
CA SER A 221 -22.47 13.92 -8.56
C SER A 221 -22.87 12.43 -8.64
N MET A 222 -22.78 11.81 -9.82
CA MET A 222 -23.00 10.37 -10.00
C MET A 222 -21.81 9.51 -9.53
N GLU A 223 -20.57 10.02 -9.60
CA GLU A 223 -19.37 9.35 -9.07
C GLU A 223 -19.40 9.33 -7.55
N TYR A 224 -19.91 10.39 -6.93
CA TYR A 224 -20.07 10.46 -5.48
C TYR A 224 -21.02 9.38 -4.93
N LYS A 225 -22.16 9.10 -5.60
CA LYS A 225 -23.10 8.06 -5.15
C LYS A 225 -22.53 6.64 -5.23
N THR A 226 -21.83 6.31 -6.31
CA THR A 226 -21.18 5.00 -6.44
C THR A 226 -20.06 4.84 -5.41
N LEU A 227 -19.27 5.91 -5.20
CA LEU A 227 -18.23 5.94 -4.17
C LEU A 227 -18.82 5.81 -2.76
N GLU A 228 -19.95 6.47 -2.49
CA GLU A 228 -20.69 6.38 -1.22
C GLU A 228 -21.22 4.96 -0.97
N GLY A 229 -21.74 4.29 -2.00
CA GLY A 229 -22.12 2.88 -1.93
C GLY A 229 -20.95 1.99 -1.51
N LEU A 230 -19.82 2.08 -2.23
CA LEU A 230 -18.59 1.34 -1.91
C LEU A 230 -18.07 1.67 -0.50
N TRP A 231 -18.11 2.94 -0.11
CA TRP A 231 -17.69 3.40 1.21
C TRP A 231 -18.55 2.80 2.31
N ASN A 232 -19.87 2.80 2.15
CA ASN A 232 -20.79 2.20 3.11
C ASN A 232 -20.56 0.69 3.23
N GLN A 233 -20.38 0.01 2.10
CA GLN A 233 -20.08 -1.43 2.08
C GLN A 233 -18.75 -1.75 2.78
N SER A 234 -17.71 -0.93 2.58
CA SER A 234 -16.41 -1.12 3.23
C SER A 234 -16.49 -1.14 4.75
N LYS A 235 -17.50 -0.50 5.36
CA LYS A 235 -17.73 -0.54 6.81
C LYS A 235 -18.08 -1.94 7.26
N ALA A 236 -18.99 -2.61 6.56
CA ALA A 236 -19.40 -3.98 6.87
C ALA A 236 -18.24 -4.96 6.64
N ALA A 237 -17.54 -4.83 5.51
CA ALA A 237 -16.34 -5.61 5.22
C ALA A 237 -15.30 -5.44 6.35
N TRP A 238 -14.97 -4.22 6.75
CA TRP A 238 -14.00 -3.95 7.81
C TRP A 238 -14.37 -4.61 9.14
N GLN A 239 -15.64 -4.58 9.53
CA GLN A 239 -16.10 -5.27 10.76
C GLN A 239 -15.98 -6.80 10.63
N ALA A 240 -16.32 -7.38 9.48
CA ALA A 240 -16.16 -8.81 9.24
C ALA A 240 -14.68 -9.23 9.34
N LEU A 241 -13.76 -8.44 8.76
CA LEU A 241 -12.31 -8.68 8.86
C LEU A 241 -11.81 -8.66 10.31
N LEU A 242 -12.26 -7.67 11.10
CA LEU A 242 -11.87 -7.56 12.50
C LEU A 242 -12.42 -8.72 13.35
N ASN A 243 -13.62 -9.22 13.04
CA ASN A 243 -14.19 -10.38 13.72
C ASN A 243 -13.41 -11.66 13.40
N GLU A 244 -13.02 -11.86 12.14
CA GLU A 244 -12.18 -13.00 11.73
C GLU A 244 -10.79 -12.98 12.37
N LEU A 245 -10.28 -11.81 12.79
CA LEU A 245 -9.02 -11.70 13.54
C LEU A 245 -9.12 -12.08 15.03
N GLN A 246 -10.32 -12.09 15.63
CA GLN A 246 -10.53 -12.22 17.08
C GLN A 246 -10.21 -13.60 17.66
N ASP A 247 -9.98 -14.61 16.83
CA ASP A 247 -9.64 -15.96 17.25
C ASP A 247 -8.54 -16.02 18.34
N ASP A 248 -8.71 -16.90 19.34
CA ASP A 248 -7.92 -16.97 20.59
C ASP A 248 -6.45 -17.41 20.39
N THR A 249 -6.06 -17.70 19.15
CA THR A 249 -4.69 -17.98 18.75
C THR A 249 -3.79 -16.76 18.91
N SER A 250 -2.56 -16.99 19.39
CA SER A 250 -1.60 -15.91 19.65
C SER A 250 -1.18 -15.18 18.38
N GLU A 251 -0.99 -15.89 17.26
CA GLU A 251 -0.62 -15.32 15.96
C GLU A 251 -1.67 -15.64 14.88
N ARG A 252 -2.18 -14.61 14.19
CA ARG A 252 -3.14 -14.76 13.09
C ARG A 252 -2.90 -13.76 11.96
N ILE A 253 -2.71 -14.28 10.75
CA ILE A 253 -2.48 -13.56 9.51
C ILE A 253 -3.64 -13.89 8.57
N LEU A 254 -4.43 -12.86 8.23
CA LEU A 254 -5.48 -12.95 7.23
C LEU A 254 -5.03 -12.30 5.94
N VAL A 255 -5.23 -12.98 4.82
CA VAL A 255 -5.09 -12.38 3.49
C VAL A 255 -6.48 -12.02 2.99
N VAL A 256 -6.65 -10.80 2.49
CA VAL A 256 -7.91 -10.30 1.95
C VAL A 256 -7.70 -9.99 0.48
N VAL A 257 -8.35 -10.73 -0.40
CA VAL A 257 -8.20 -10.59 -1.85
C VAL A 257 -9.40 -9.88 -2.43
N GLY A 258 -9.18 -8.74 -3.07
CA GLY A 258 -10.26 -7.93 -3.62
C GLY A 258 -9.78 -6.96 -4.69
N HIS A 259 -10.73 -6.21 -5.24
CA HIS A 259 -10.43 -5.18 -6.22
C HIS A 259 -9.72 -3.97 -5.55
N PRO A 260 -8.81 -3.26 -6.25
CA PRO A 260 -8.10 -2.09 -5.69
C PRO A 260 -9.00 -1.09 -4.96
N GLY A 261 -10.16 -0.76 -5.53
CA GLY A 261 -11.14 0.17 -4.94
C GLY A 261 -11.62 -0.18 -3.52
N ILE A 262 -11.96 -1.44 -3.24
CA ILE A 262 -12.45 -1.85 -1.91
C ILE A 262 -11.28 -1.92 -0.92
N ASN A 263 -10.12 -2.41 -1.35
CA ASN A 263 -8.90 -2.41 -0.53
C ASN A 263 -8.52 -0.98 -0.12
N LEU A 264 -8.68 -0.01 -1.02
CA LEU A 264 -8.46 1.41 -0.74
C LEU A 264 -9.39 1.93 0.36
N ALA A 265 -10.68 1.59 0.27
CA ALA A 265 -11.66 1.95 1.28
C ALA A 265 -11.29 1.34 2.65
N LEU A 266 -10.84 0.08 2.68
CA LEU A 266 -10.39 -0.59 3.90
C LEU A 266 -9.14 0.08 4.51
N ILE A 267 -8.18 0.53 3.69
CA ILE A 267 -7.03 1.31 4.16
C ILE A 267 -7.51 2.63 4.79
N CYS A 268 -8.41 3.35 4.12
CA CYS A 268 -8.97 4.60 4.66
C CYS A 268 -9.70 4.36 5.99
N ARG A 269 -10.48 3.28 6.10
CA ARG A 269 -11.14 2.87 7.36
C ARG A 269 -10.14 2.57 8.47
N CYS A 270 -9.06 1.84 8.17
CA CYS A 270 -8.00 1.55 9.13
C CYS A 270 -7.36 2.84 9.67
N LEU A 271 -7.18 3.83 8.81
CA LEU A 271 -6.59 5.11 9.17
C LEU A 271 -7.56 6.03 9.91
N ASP A 272 -8.85 5.72 9.94
CA ASP A 272 -9.93 6.61 10.42
C ASP A 272 -10.02 7.89 9.56
N LEU A 273 -9.95 7.71 8.24
CA LEU A 273 -10.15 8.76 7.24
C LEU A 273 -11.58 8.76 6.72
N THR A 274 -12.04 9.91 6.22
CA THR A 274 -13.31 10.02 5.51
C THR A 274 -13.17 9.53 4.06
N MET A 275 -14.30 9.30 3.41
CA MET A 275 -14.37 8.89 2.01
C MET A 275 -13.60 9.82 1.06
N ASP A 276 -13.51 11.11 1.39
CA ASP A 276 -12.82 12.12 0.57
C ASP A 276 -11.34 11.79 0.33
N TYR A 277 -10.72 11.08 1.27
CA TYR A 277 -9.32 10.69 1.20
C TYR A 277 -9.07 9.46 0.34
N MET A 278 -10.10 8.76 -0.15
CA MET A 278 -9.89 7.61 -1.05
C MET A 278 -9.09 8.03 -2.30
N SER A 279 -9.33 9.23 -2.83
CA SER A 279 -8.57 9.79 -3.96
C SER A 279 -7.10 10.10 -3.65
N SER A 280 -6.70 10.10 -2.37
CA SER A 280 -5.34 10.40 -1.93
C SER A 280 -4.42 9.18 -1.92
N PHE A 281 -4.92 8.00 -2.29
CA PHE A 281 -4.17 6.76 -2.33
C PHE A 281 -4.38 6.06 -3.67
N HIS A 282 -3.39 5.30 -4.12
CA HIS A 282 -3.48 4.46 -5.30
C HIS A 282 -3.08 3.03 -4.96
N LEU A 283 -3.66 2.05 -5.66
CA LEU A 283 -3.33 0.64 -5.57
C LEU A 283 -3.32 0.04 -6.97
N ASP A 284 -2.25 -0.68 -7.30
CA ASP A 284 -2.09 -1.40 -8.56
C ASP A 284 -2.68 -2.82 -8.45
N ASP A 285 -3.10 -3.39 -9.57
CA ASP A 285 -3.42 -4.83 -9.64
C ASP A 285 -2.21 -5.67 -9.24
N GLY A 286 -2.45 -6.77 -8.52
CA GLY A 286 -1.40 -7.63 -7.95
C GLY A 286 -0.56 -7.00 -6.82
N SER A 287 -0.82 -5.75 -6.44
CA SER A 287 -0.15 -5.12 -5.30
C SER A 287 -0.64 -5.69 -3.96
N ILE A 288 0.16 -5.52 -2.90
CA ILE A 288 -0.28 -5.80 -1.53
C ILE A 288 -0.16 -4.58 -0.62
N SER A 289 -1.01 -4.51 0.40
CA SER A 289 -0.90 -3.55 1.50
C SER A 289 -0.98 -4.29 2.83
N VAL A 290 -0.21 -3.86 3.82
CA VAL A 290 -0.07 -4.59 5.08
C VAL A 290 -0.54 -3.73 6.25
N ILE A 291 -1.43 -4.29 7.06
CA ILE A 291 -1.99 -3.67 8.26
C ILE A 291 -1.71 -4.58 9.45
N ASP A 292 -0.99 -4.06 10.44
CA ASP A 292 -0.67 -4.76 11.68
C ASP A 292 -1.54 -4.30 12.84
N PHE A 293 -1.88 -5.22 13.73
CA PHE A 293 -2.66 -4.96 14.93
C PHE A 293 -1.84 -5.34 16.18
N PRO A 294 -0.87 -4.50 16.59
CA PRO A 294 0.00 -4.80 17.72
C PRO A 294 -0.74 -4.89 19.06
N ASP A 295 -1.90 -4.22 19.17
CA ASP A 295 -2.76 -4.24 20.37
C ASP A 295 -4.00 -5.14 20.16
N GLY A 296 -3.95 -6.04 19.16
CA GLY A 296 -5.08 -6.90 18.77
C GLY A 296 -6.15 -6.18 17.94
N PRO A 297 -7.21 -6.88 17.51
CA PRO A 297 -8.21 -6.37 16.56
C PRO A 297 -9.11 -5.26 17.14
N LYS A 298 -9.16 -5.12 18.47
CA LYS A 298 -9.85 -4.00 19.14
C LYS A 298 -8.98 -2.73 19.21
N GLY A 299 -7.67 -2.88 19.00
CA GLY A 299 -6.72 -1.78 18.93
C GLY A 299 -6.70 -1.10 17.56
N ARG A 300 -5.89 -0.05 17.42
CA ARG A 300 -5.74 0.66 16.16
C ARG A 300 -4.81 -0.10 15.22
N GLY A 301 -5.25 -0.31 13.98
CA GLY A 301 -4.41 -0.86 12.92
C GLY A 301 -3.27 0.09 12.55
N VAL A 302 -2.13 -0.48 12.21
CA VAL A 302 -0.91 0.23 11.81
C VAL A 302 -0.57 -0.18 10.38
N VAL A 303 -0.66 0.77 9.45
CA VAL A 303 -0.34 0.55 8.03
C VAL A 303 1.17 0.52 7.88
N ARG A 304 1.69 -0.67 7.54
CA ARG A 304 3.11 -0.94 7.34
C ARG A 304 3.56 -0.56 5.93
N CYS A 305 2.74 -0.82 4.92
CA CYS A 305 2.97 -0.41 3.54
C CYS A 305 1.65 -0.31 2.79
N THR A 306 1.64 0.50 1.74
CA THR A 306 0.53 0.57 0.77
C THR A 306 1.09 0.42 -0.64
N ASN A 307 0.32 -0.24 -1.50
CA ASN A 307 0.68 -0.51 -2.90
C ASN A 307 2.10 -1.09 -3.06
N TYR A 308 2.44 -2.09 -2.25
CA TYR A 308 3.69 -2.81 -2.38
C TYR A 308 3.67 -3.66 -3.65
N THR A 309 4.62 -3.40 -4.55
CA THR A 309 4.67 -4.00 -5.89
C THR A 309 6.06 -4.54 -6.24
N ALA A 310 7.03 -4.43 -5.34
CA ALA A 310 8.40 -4.88 -5.62
C ALA A 310 8.49 -6.39 -5.89
N HIS A 311 7.60 -7.21 -5.32
CA HIS A 311 7.51 -8.65 -5.60
C HIS A 311 7.10 -8.97 -7.04
N LEU A 312 6.42 -8.05 -7.71
CA LEU A 312 6.02 -8.21 -9.10
C LEU A 312 7.20 -8.01 -10.07
N GLY A 313 8.27 -7.33 -9.64
CA GLY A 313 9.42 -7.03 -10.49
C GLY A 313 9.00 -6.33 -11.79
N ARG A 314 9.39 -6.89 -12.94
CA ARG A 314 9.03 -6.36 -14.27
C ARG A 314 7.53 -6.45 -14.60
N TRP A 315 6.76 -7.21 -13.83
CA TRP A 315 5.31 -7.38 -14.00
C TRP A 315 4.51 -6.36 -13.19
N SER A 316 5.20 -5.46 -12.49
CA SER A 316 4.55 -4.31 -11.86
C SER A 316 4.08 -3.31 -12.91
N ILE A 317 2.97 -2.63 -12.64
CA ILE A 317 2.55 -1.49 -13.43
C ILE A 317 3.61 -0.38 -13.23
N PRO A 318 4.21 0.15 -14.31
CA PRO A 318 5.24 1.17 -14.20
C PRO A 318 4.65 2.48 -13.67
N ILE A 319 5.41 3.17 -12.82
CA ILE A 319 5.02 4.44 -12.20
C ILE A 319 4.92 5.55 -13.25
N THR A 320 5.86 5.54 -14.20
CA THR A 320 5.85 6.41 -15.38
C THR A 320 5.35 5.59 -16.56
N ARG A 321 4.16 5.90 -17.08
CA ARG A 321 3.82 5.49 -18.45
C ARG A 321 4.80 6.21 -19.38
N THR A 322 5.50 5.48 -20.25
CA THR A 322 6.19 6.13 -21.37
C THR A 322 5.13 6.90 -22.14
N MET A 323 5.37 8.19 -22.36
CA MET A 323 4.62 8.97 -23.34
C MET A 323 5.09 8.52 -24.73
N GLU A 324 4.89 7.23 -25.04
CA GLU A 324 5.08 6.73 -26.39
C GLU A 324 3.73 6.88 -27.08
N THR A 325 3.67 7.93 -27.89
CA THR A 325 2.87 7.94 -29.11
C THR A 325 3.24 6.69 -29.91
N ASP A 326 2.59 5.56 -29.62
CA ASP A 326 2.59 4.38 -30.49
C ASP A 326 1.64 4.64 -31.68
N GLU A 327 1.98 5.68 -32.45
CA GLU A 327 1.74 5.66 -33.89
C GLU A 327 3.08 5.27 -34.53
N GLU A 328 3.09 4.17 -35.27
CA GLU A 328 4.21 3.51 -35.96
C GLU A 328 5.01 2.48 -35.15
N PHE A 329 4.65 1.19 -35.29
CA PHE A 329 5.37 0.21 -36.14
C PHE A 329 4.51 -1.04 -36.41
#